data_AF-A0A7V8SKR5-F1
#
_entry.id   AF-A0A7V8SKR5-F1
#
_cell.length_a   1.000
_cell.length_b   1.000
_cell.length_c   1.000
_cell.angle_alpha   90.00
_cell.angle_beta   90.00
_cell.angle_gamma   90.00
#
_symmetry.space_group_name_H-M   'P 1'
#
loop_
_entity.id
_entity.type
_entity.pdbx_description
1 polymer ?
#
loop_
_entity_poly.entity_id
_entity_poly.type
_entity_poly.pdbx_seq_one_letter_code
_entity_poly.pdbx_strand_id
1 'polypeptide(L)'
;MWSSERARLIFKLRNRTSGTTYSDLAKNLDSLGTKRVVIYNDVERSITQTSWVMQSKYWENGRVELLLSKDLSPYLLGLKNNYTQYLLLDTVKLRSKYSILLYKLMRECDKDGSNSIAILQGTPDEFKEWLGAPESYEYKDLKKNVLKKAIEEINLKIDDMDLEIFQGRYNRKVVQVEIHNNWTLKSTEDY
;
A
#
# COMPACT_ATOMS: atom_id res chain seq x y z
N MET A 1 -20.41 -18.23 27.03
CA MET A 1 -21.04 -17.27 26.10
C MET A 1 -20.01 -16.18 25.81
N TRP A 2 -19.04 -16.47 24.93
CA TRP A 2 -17.98 -15.53 24.57
C TRP A 2 -18.25 -15.03 23.15
N SER A 3 -18.54 -13.74 23.04
CA SER A 3 -18.67 -13.03 21.76
C SER A 3 -17.29 -13.00 21.10
N SER A 4 -17.07 -13.90 20.14
CA SER A 4 -15.89 -13.84 19.28
C SER A 4 -16.01 -12.61 18.39
N GLU A 5 -15.15 -11.62 18.62
CA GLU A 5 -14.95 -10.48 17.72
C GLU A 5 -14.45 -11.02 16.37
N ARG A 6 -15.39 -11.37 15.50
CA ARG A 6 -15.13 -11.72 14.11
C ARG A 6 -14.77 -10.42 13.40
N ALA A 7 -13.51 -10.28 13.00
CA ALA A 7 -13.10 -9.21 12.10
C ALA A 7 -13.86 -9.35 10.77
N ARG A 8 -14.98 -8.64 10.65
CA ARG A 8 -15.75 -8.50 9.42
C ARG A 8 -15.31 -7.20 8.75
N LEU A 9 -14.51 -7.32 7.70
CA LEU A 9 -14.20 -6.19 6.83
C LEU A 9 -15.31 -6.09 5.78
N ILE A 10 -16.27 -5.20 6.03
CA ILE A 10 -17.31 -4.86 5.07
C ILE A 10 -16.80 -3.72 4.22
N PHE A 11 -16.51 -4.01 2.96
CA PHE A 11 -16.13 -3.00 1.98
C PHE A 11 -17.33 -2.62 1.11
N LYS A 12 -17.68 -1.33 1.06
CA LYS A 12 -18.68 -0.82 0.13
C LYS A 12 -17.97 -0.02 -0.96
N LEU A 13 -17.59 -0.68 -2.05
CA LEU A 13 -17.06 0.00 -3.24
C LEU A 13 -18.20 0.78 -3.89
N ARG A 14 -18.16 2.13 -3.86
CA ARG A 14 -19.12 2.97 -4.58
C ARG A 14 -18.64 3.11 -6.02
N ASN A 15 -19.43 2.60 -6.96
CA ASN A 15 -19.05 2.44 -8.36
C ASN A 15 -19.10 3.78 -9.14
N ARG A 16 -18.11 4.00 -10.03
CA ARG A 16 -18.33 4.70 -11.32
C ARG A 16 -18.00 3.70 -12.45
N THR A 17 -19.07 3.25 -13.11
CA THR A 17 -19.16 2.74 -14.50
C THR A 17 -18.31 1.55 -14.99
N SER A 18 -19.06 0.53 -15.46
CA SER A 18 -18.80 -0.48 -16.51
C SER A 18 -18.66 -1.94 -16.04
N GLY A 19 -19.44 -2.84 -16.66
CA GLY A 19 -19.65 -4.24 -16.25
C GLY A 19 -18.41 -5.14 -16.29
N THR A 20 -17.31 -4.69 -16.89
CA THR A 20 -16.00 -5.38 -16.90
C THR A 20 -15.31 -5.34 -15.54
N THR A 21 -15.51 -4.30 -14.73
CA THR A 21 -14.79 -4.14 -13.45
C THR A 21 -15.23 -5.16 -12.39
N TYR A 22 -16.50 -5.58 -12.40
CA TYR A 22 -17.02 -6.52 -11.40
C TYR A 22 -16.54 -7.96 -11.64
N SER A 23 -16.56 -8.41 -12.90
CA SER A 23 -16.01 -9.72 -13.27
C SER A 23 -14.51 -9.80 -12.96
N ASP A 24 -13.78 -8.71 -13.16
CA ASP A 24 -12.35 -8.66 -12.89
C ASP A 24 -12.06 -8.62 -11.37
N LEU A 25 -12.88 -7.90 -10.59
CA LEU A 25 -12.82 -7.94 -9.12
C LEU A 25 -13.09 -9.35 -8.59
N ALA A 26 -14.14 -10.01 -9.06
CA ALA A 26 -14.47 -11.37 -8.64
C ALA A 26 -13.35 -12.35 -8.98
N LYS A 27 -12.79 -12.28 -10.21
CA LYS A 27 -11.63 -13.10 -10.63
C LYS A 27 -10.38 -12.83 -9.78
N ASN A 28 -10.08 -11.56 -9.51
CA ASN A 28 -8.92 -11.18 -8.70
C ASN A 28 -9.07 -11.63 -7.25
N LEU A 29 -10.29 -11.55 -6.68
CA LEU A 29 -10.57 -12.00 -5.32
C LEU A 29 -10.54 -13.53 -5.19
N ASP A 30 -10.99 -14.25 -6.22
CA ASP A 30 -10.83 -15.70 -6.29
C ASP A 30 -9.34 -16.11 -6.33
N SER A 31 -8.53 -15.38 -7.09
CA SER A 31 -7.06 -15.54 -7.09
C SER A 31 -6.43 -15.25 -5.73
N LEU A 32 -7.03 -14.37 -4.92
CA LEU A 32 -6.55 -14.06 -3.58
C LEU A 32 -6.90 -15.19 -2.60
N GLY A 33 -8.09 -15.77 -2.72
CA GLY A 33 -8.51 -16.92 -1.91
C GLY A 33 -7.66 -18.17 -2.14
N THR A 34 -7.14 -18.35 -3.36
CA THR A 34 -6.28 -19.49 -3.71
C THR A 34 -4.81 -19.32 -3.30
N LYS A 35 -4.36 -18.09 -3.03
CA LYS A 35 -3.00 -17.84 -2.52
C LYS A 35 -2.88 -18.29 -1.08
N ARG A 36 -1.86 -19.12 -0.82
CA ARG A 36 -1.50 -19.58 0.53
C ARG A 36 -0.54 -18.60 1.19
N VAL A 37 -0.76 -18.35 2.46
CA VAL A 37 0.17 -17.70 3.38
C VAL A 37 0.82 -18.78 4.22
N VAL A 38 2.13 -18.66 4.36
CA VAL A 38 2.93 -19.51 5.24
C VAL A 38 3.40 -18.65 6.39
N ILE A 39 3.03 -19.05 7.61
CA ILE A 39 3.41 -18.37 8.84
C ILE A 39 4.36 -19.30 9.58
N TYR A 40 5.57 -18.79 9.84
CA TYR A 40 6.60 -19.49 10.58
C TYR A 40 6.54 -19.04 12.05
N ASN A 41 6.56 -20.01 12.97
CA ASN A 41 6.69 -19.77 14.40
C ASN A 41 7.94 -20.48 14.90
N ASP A 42 9.00 -19.71 15.16
CA ASP A 42 10.30 -20.25 15.59
C ASP A 42 10.27 -20.79 17.03
N VAL A 43 9.40 -20.24 17.89
CA VAL A 43 9.27 -20.65 19.29
C VAL A 43 8.63 -22.02 19.40
N GLU A 44 7.52 -22.21 18.68
CA GLU A 44 6.81 -23.50 18.64
C GLU A 44 7.40 -24.47 17.60
N ARG A 45 8.35 -24.01 16.78
CA ARG A 45 8.91 -24.73 15.63
C ARG A 45 7.82 -25.28 14.71
N SER A 46 6.81 -24.46 14.42
CA SER A 46 5.63 -24.84 13.65
C SER A 46 5.49 -24.00 12.39
N ILE A 47 4.83 -24.59 11.38
CA ILE A 47 4.47 -23.92 10.13
C ILE A 47 2.95 -23.97 10.01
N THR A 48 2.32 -22.79 9.92
CA THR A 48 0.89 -22.67 9.63
C THR A 48 0.71 -22.28 8.18
N GLN A 49 -0.05 -23.09 7.43
CA GLN A 49 -0.46 -22.78 6.06
C GLN A 49 -1.94 -22.43 6.04
N THR A 50 -2.27 -21.22 5.62
CA THR A 50 -3.64 -20.69 5.63
C THR A 50 -3.91 -19.91 4.34
N SER A 51 -5.18 -19.69 3.97
CA SER A 51 -5.51 -18.80 2.84
C SER A 51 -5.63 -17.35 3.29
N TRP A 52 -5.52 -16.40 2.36
CA TRP A 52 -5.84 -14.99 2.65
C TRP A 52 -7.33 -14.81 2.96
N VAL A 53 -8.18 -15.40 2.13
CA VAL A 53 -9.64 -15.27 2.18
C VAL A 53 -10.23 -16.63 2.53
N MET A 54 -10.96 -16.69 3.64
CA MET A 54 -11.73 -17.85 4.08
C MET A 54 -13.08 -17.92 3.36
N GLN A 55 -13.71 -16.77 3.11
CA GLN A 55 -14.99 -16.71 2.41
C GLN A 55 -15.12 -15.41 1.63
N SER A 56 -15.72 -15.48 0.43
CA SER A 56 -16.17 -14.32 -0.33
C SER A 56 -17.68 -14.41 -0.58
N LYS A 57 -18.39 -13.29 -0.44
CA LYS A 57 -19.82 -13.17 -0.74
C LYS A 57 -20.04 -11.98 -1.66
N TYR A 58 -20.82 -12.22 -2.70
CA TYR A 58 -21.05 -11.30 -3.79
C TYR A 58 -22.54 -11.02 -3.92
N TRP A 59 -22.92 -9.78 -4.17
CA TRP A 59 -24.30 -9.37 -4.46
C TRP A 59 -24.38 -8.75 -5.84
N GLU A 60 -25.52 -8.92 -6.52
CA GLU A 60 -25.77 -8.38 -7.86
C GLU A 60 -25.62 -6.86 -7.95
N ASN A 61 -25.81 -6.16 -6.83
CA ASN A 61 -25.63 -4.70 -6.74
C ASN A 61 -24.15 -4.26 -6.62
N GLY A 62 -23.19 -5.17 -6.79
CA GLY A 62 -21.76 -4.88 -6.75
C GLY A 62 -21.16 -4.84 -5.34
N ARG A 63 -21.91 -5.19 -4.29
CA ARG A 63 -21.36 -5.36 -2.95
C ARG A 63 -20.53 -6.64 -2.88
N VAL A 64 -19.41 -6.57 -2.17
CA VAL A 64 -18.56 -7.73 -1.85
C VAL A 64 -18.27 -7.74 -0.36
N GLU A 65 -18.33 -8.93 0.24
CA GLU A 65 -17.94 -9.15 1.63
C GLU A 65 -16.88 -10.26 1.65
N LEU A 66 -15.77 -9.99 2.34
CA LEU A 66 -14.66 -10.92 2.47
C LEU A 66 -14.50 -11.26 3.95
N LEU A 67 -14.41 -12.56 4.23
CA LEU A 67 -13.97 -13.08 5.51
C LEU A 67 -12.51 -13.49 5.36
N LEU A 68 -11.61 -12.77 6.04
CA LEU A 68 -10.19 -13.13 6.08
C LEU A 68 -9.97 -14.32 7.00
N SER A 69 -8.88 -15.06 6.76
CA SER A 69 -8.52 -16.17 7.66
C SER A 69 -8.24 -15.67 9.07
N LYS A 70 -8.71 -16.44 10.07
CA LYS A 70 -8.54 -16.10 11.49
C LYS A 70 -7.08 -16.09 11.92
N ASP A 71 -6.26 -16.95 11.32
CA ASP A 71 -4.82 -17.02 11.60
C ASP A 71 -4.08 -15.74 11.22
N LEU A 72 -4.67 -14.94 10.31
CA LEU A 72 -4.14 -13.63 9.92
C LEU A 72 -4.56 -12.52 10.89
N SER A 73 -5.54 -12.76 11.78
CA SER A 73 -6.08 -11.73 12.66
C SER A 73 -5.01 -11.00 13.48
N PRO A 74 -4.03 -11.67 14.13
CA PRO A 74 -2.99 -10.97 14.90
C PRO A 74 -2.16 -10.00 14.05
N TYR A 75 -1.90 -10.35 12.79
CA TYR A 75 -1.12 -9.56 11.84
C TYR A 75 -1.94 -8.43 11.21
N LEU A 76 -3.27 -8.57 11.18
CA LEU A 76 -4.20 -7.58 10.65
C LEU A 76 -4.67 -6.58 11.72
N LEU A 77 -4.70 -6.97 12.99
CA LEU A 77 -5.21 -6.14 14.09
C LEU A 77 -4.29 -4.95 14.45
N GLY A 78 -3.02 -4.97 14.03
CA GLY A 78 -2.14 -3.80 14.07
C GLY A 78 -2.60 -2.64 13.18
N LEU A 79 -3.59 -2.86 12.30
CA LEU A 79 -4.15 -1.87 11.35
C LEU A 79 -5.39 -1.15 11.87
N LYS A 80 -5.85 -1.40 13.11
CA LYS A 80 -7.19 -0.99 13.59
C LYS A 80 -7.31 0.50 13.97
N ASN A 81 -6.24 1.28 13.90
CA ASN A 81 -6.35 2.74 14.03
C ASN A 81 -6.85 3.32 12.70
N ASN A 82 -7.74 4.32 12.75
CA ASN A 82 -8.46 4.96 11.63
C ASN A 82 -7.63 5.26 10.37
N TYR A 83 -6.31 5.35 10.52
CA TYR A 83 -5.29 5.38 9.48
C TYR A 83 -5.56 4.45 8.29
N THR A 84 -5.96 3.20 8.53
CA THR A 84 -6.14 2.21 7.43
C THR A 84 -7.29 2.56 6.49
N GLN A 85 -8.33 3.26 6.97
CA GLN A 85 -9.44 3.69 6.11
C GLN A 85 -9.04 4.86 5.21
N TYR A 86 -8.29 5.83 5.75
CA TYR A 86 -7.74 6.94 4.97
C TYR A 86 -6.75 6.44 3.92
N LEU A 87 -5.80 5.58 4.32
CA LEU A 87 -4.82 4.95 3.43
C LEU A 87 -5.50 4.27 2.23
N LEU A 88 -6.62 3.61 2.50
CA LEU A 88 -7.36 2.86 1.49
C LEU A 88 -8.16 3.77 0.55
N LEU A 89 -8.84 4.81 1.07
CA LEU A 89 -9.54 5.80 0.24
C LEU A 89 -8.58 6.55 -0.69
N ASP A 90 -7.37 6.83 -0.23
CA ASP A 90 -6.31 7.41 -1.05
C ASP A 90 -5.75 6.41 -2.06
N THR A 91 -5.51 5.16 -1.64
CA THR A 91 -5.00 4.11 -2.51
C THR A 91 -5.91 3.87 -3.72
N VAL A 92 -7.24 3.97 -3.57
CA VAL A 92 -8.16 3.81 -4.71
C VAL A 92 -8.11 4.97 -5.71
N LYS A 93 -7.56 6.13 -5.35
CA LYS A 93 -7.33 7.25 -6.28
C LYS A 93 -6.13 6.96 -7.20
N LEU A 94 -5.13 6.23 -6.71
CA LEU A 94 -3.90 5.88 -7.41
C LEU A 94 -4.12 4.72 -8.39
N ARG A 95 -3.56 4.81 -9.60
CA ARG A 95 -3.69 3.77 -10.64
C ARG A 95 -2.42 2.96 -10.85
N SER A 96 -1.25 3.58 -10.71
CA SER A 96 0.01 2.88 -10.88
C SER A 96 0.33 2.04 -9.64
N LYS A 97 0.76 0.79 -9.86
CA LYS A 97 1.28 -0.08 -8.79
C LYS A 97 2.43 0.59 -8.02
N TYR A 98 3.25 1.38 -8.72
CA TYR A 98 4.40 2.05 -8.13
C TYR A 98 3.98 3.20 -7.23
N SER A 99 2.96 3.97 -7.62
CA SER A 99 2.39 5.04 -6.79
C SER A 99 1.76 4.46 -5.52
N ILE A 100 1.04 3.35 -5.63
CA ILE A 100 0.43 2.68 -4.48
C ILE A 100 1.50 2.19 -3.49
N LEU A 101 2.58 1.57 -3.97
CA LEU A 101 3.66 1.08 -3.11
C LEU A 101 4.43 2.24 -2.48
N LEU A 102 4.78 3.27 -3.26
CA LEU A 102 5.49 4.44 -2.75
C LEU A 102 4.66 5.19 -1.69
N TYR A 103 3.37 5.40 -1.94
CA TYR A 103 2.46 6.02 -0.98
C TYR A 103 2.44 5.28 0.35
N LYS A 104 2.36 3.94 0.32
CA LYS A 104 2.41 3.11 1.53
C LYS A 104 3.72 3.27 2.29
N LEU A 105 4.86 3.25 1.60
CA LEU A 105 6.17 3.44 2.21
C LEU A 105 6.27 4.81 2.88
N MET A 106 5.86 5.88 2.19
CA MET A 106 5.86 7.24 2.75
C MET A 106 4.98 7.34 4.00
N ARG A 107 3.78 6.75 3.94
CA ARG A 107 2.85 6.72 5.08
C ARG A 107 3.42 5.91 6.26
N GLU A 108 4.15 4.83 6.00
CA GLU A 108 4.84 4.06 7.04
C GLU A 108 5.93 4.88 7.73
N CYS A 109 6.72 5.66 6.96
CA CYS A 109 7.74 6.57 7.49
C CYS A 109 7.16 7.71 8.35
N ASP A 110 5.91 8.09 8.10
CA ASP A 110 5.22 9.21 8.77
C ASP A 110 4.50 8.79 10.07
N LYS A 111 4.57 7.51 10.47
CA LYS A 111 3.82 6.98 11.62
C LYS A 111 4.23 7.54 12.98
N ASP A 112 5.46 8.04 13.12
CA ASP A 112 5.99 8.50 14.41
C ASP A 112 5.52 9.90 14.80
N GLY A 113 4.79 10.61 13.92
CA GLY A 113 4.13 11.88 14.24
C GLY A 113 5.06 12.99 14.74
N SER A 114 6.36 12.86 14.52
CA SER A 114 7.30 13.94 14.79
C SER A 114 6.98 15.07 13.81
N ASN A 115 7.01 16.32 14.28
CA ASN A 115 6.85 17.53 13.45
C ASN A 115 8.01 17.73 12.44
N SER A 116 8.63 16.64 11.97
CA SER A 116 9.74 16.58 11.04
C SER A 116 9.25 16.02 9.71
N ILE A 117 9.84 16.51 8.62
CA ILE A 117 9.65 15.99 7.27
C ILE A 117 9.84 14.47 7.26
N ALA A 118 8.86 13.71 6.78
CA ALA A 118 9.01 12.28 6.58
C ALA A 118 9.95 12.03 5.39
N ILE A 119 11.02 11.26 5.62
CA ILE A 119 12.05 10.97 4.61
C ILE A 119 12.15 9.46 4.40
N LEU A 120 11.80 9.00 3.21
CA LEU A 120 12.10 7.64 2.75
C LEU A 120 13.47 7.64 2.09
N GLN A 121 14.44 6.95 2.68
CA GLN A 121 15.83 6.90 2.22
C GLN A 121 16.28 5.48 1.91
N GLY A 122 17.09 5.32 0.85
CA GLY A 122 17.65 4.03 0.45
C GLY A 122 18.55 4.13 -0.77
N THR A 123 19.16 3.02 -1.16
CA THR A 123 19.93 2.86 -2.38
C THR A 123 19.01 2.67 -3.60
N PRO A 124 19.47 2.91 -4.83
CA PRO A 124 18.69 2.59 -6.03
C PRO A 124 18.21 1.13 -6.11
N ASP A 125 18.98 0.19 -5.57
CA ASP A 125 18.64 -1.23 -5.59
C ASP A 125 17.54 -1.56 -4.57
N GLU A 126 17.59 -1.00 -3.37
CA GLU A 126 16.50 -1.11 -2.38
C GLU A 126 15.19 -0.51 -2.92
N PHE A 127 15.24 0.65 -3.58
CA PHE A 127 14.05 1.21 -4.23
C PHE A 127 13.50 0.30 -5.35
N LYS A 128 14.34 -0.45 -6.07
CA LYS A 128 13.85 -1.45 -7.03
C LYS A 128 13.13 -2.59 -6.33
N GLU A 129 13.69 -3.08 -5.23
CA GLU A 129 13.11 -4.14 -4.43
C GLU A 129 11.76 -3.71 -3.83
N TRP A 130 11.73 -2.59 -3.11
CA TRP A 130 10.51 -2.10 -2.44
C TRP A 130 9.35 -1.83 -3.40
N LEU A 131 9.66 -1.39 -4.62
CA LEU A 131 8.66 -1.04 -5.63
C LEU A 131 8.41 -2.16 -6.65
N GLY A 132 9.14 -3.27 -6.59
CA GLY A 132 9.07 -4.35 -7.58
C GLY A 132 9.36 -3.85 -9.00
N ALA A 133 10.38 -3.02 -9.15
CA ALA A 133 10.87 -2.54 -10.44
C ALA A 133 11.82 -3.58 -11.07
N PRO A 134 11.95 -3.61 -12.41
CA PRO A 134 12.85 -4.56 -13.07
C PRO A 134 14.29 -4.41 -12.58
N GLU A 135 14.95 -5.52 -12.27
CA GLU A 135 16.35 -5.52 -11.81
C GLU A 135 17.30 -4.87 -12.82
N SER A 136 16.98 -5.02 -14.12
CA SER A 136 17.73 -4.47 -15.25
C SER A 136 17.69 -2.94 -15.35
N TYR A 137 16.84 -2.26 -14.57
CA TYR A 137 16.78 -0.81 -14.60
C TYR A 137 18.05 -0.21 -13.98
N GLU A 138 18.73 0.62 -14.77
CA GLU A 138 19.68 1.59 -14.23
C GLU A 138 18.93 2.68 -13.46
N TYR A 139 19.64 3.43 -12.63
CA TYR A 139 19.02 4.51 -11.85
C TYR A 139 18.27 5.53 -12.72
N LYS A 140 18.75 5.83 -13.94
CA LYS A 140 18.06 6.75 -14.86
C LYS A 140 16.66 6.25 -15.23
N ASP A 141 16.52 4.94 -15.43
CA ASP A 141 15.28 4.29 -15.85
C ASP A 141 14.35 4.12 -14.67
N LEU A 142 14.90 3.72 -13.51
CA LEU A 142 14.17 3.72 -12.24
C LEU A 142 13.60 5.11 -11.95
N LYS A 143 14.42 6.16 -12.02
CA LYS A 143 14.00 7.53 -11.76
C LYS A 143 12.91 7.99 -12.73
N LYS A 144 13.11 7.78 -14.04
CA LYS A 144 12.18 8.26 -15.08
C LYS A 144 10.87 7.48 -15.14
N ASN A 145 10.94 6.16 -15.05
CA ASN A 145 9.80 5.28 -15.34
C ASN A 145 9.03 4.88 -14.09
N VAL A 146 9.64 4.96 -12.91
CA VAL A 146 9.04 4.53 -11.63
C VAL A 146 8.89 5.73 -10.70
N LEU A 147 10.00 6.28 -10.20
CA LEU A 147 9.96 7.24 -9.08
C LEU A 147 9.26 8.54 -9.46
N LYS A 148 9.64 9.18 -10.58
CA LYS A 148 9.02 10.44 -11.00
C LYS A 148 7.53 10.30 -11.29
N LYS A 149 7.15 9.26 -12.04
CA LYS A 149 5.73 9.03 -12.36
C LYS A 149 4.90 8.74 -11.11
N ALA A 150 5.46 8.01 -10.15
CA ALA A 150 4.81 7.72 -8.88
C ALA A 150 4.62 8.99 -8.05
N ILE A 151 5.67 9.81 -7.92
CA ILE A 151 5.64 11.10 -7.23
C ILE A 151 4.62 12.05 -7.88
N GLU A 152 4.67 12.21 -9.20
CA GLU A 152 3.74 13.06 -9.96
C GLU A 152 2.28 12.64 -9.76
N GLU A 153 1.99 11.32 -9.76
CA GLU A 153 0.62 10.84 -9.52
C GLU A 153 0.18 11.06 -8.07
N ILE A 154 1.07 10.86 -7.08
CA ILE A 154 0.76 11.06 -5.66
C ILE A 154 0.48 12.54 -5.40
N ASN A 155 1.38 13.44 -5.78
CA ASN A 155 1.22 14.88 -5.55
C ASN A 155 -0.02 15.46 -6.25
N LEU A 156 -0.49 14.82 -7.33
CA LEU A 156 -1.71 15.23 -8.03
C LEU A 156 -3.00 14.76 -7.34
N LYS A 157 -2.96 13.65 -6.61
CA LYS A 157 -4.18 12.93 -6.18
C LYS A 157 -4.35 12.81 -4.67
N ILE A 158 -3.28 13.00 -3.92
CA ILE A 158 -3.26 12.90 -2.46
C ILE A 158 -3.10 14.31 -1.91
N ASP A 159 -4.11 14.75 -1.17
CA ASP A 159 -4.26 16.16 -0.79
C ASP A 159 -3.24 16.58 0.30
N ASP A 160 -2.78 15.64 1.11
CA ASP A 160 -1.88 15.86 2.24
C ASP A 160 -0.46 15.30 2.00
N MET A 161 0.01 15.33 0.76
CA MET A 161 1.38 14.96 0.39
C MET A 161 1.98 15.90 -0.65
N ASP A 162 3.26 16.23 -0.45
CA ASP A 162 4.08 16.93 -1.43
C ASP A 162 5.45 16.25 -1.49
N LEU A 163 5.58 15.28 -2.39
CA LEU A 163 6.77 14.45 -2.49
C LEU A 163 7.82 15.07 -3.40
N GLU A 164 9.07 15.11 -2.93
CA GLU A 164 10.23 15.53 -3.72
C GLU A 164 11.35 14.50 -3.64
N ILE A 165 12.05 14.27 -4.76
CA ILE A 165 13.13 13.28 -4.85
C ILE A 165 14.52 13.94 -4.87
N PHE A 166 15.38 13.48 -3.96
CA PHE A 166 16.79 13.85 -3.86
C PHE A 166 17.69 12.65 -4.14
N GLN A 167 18.96 12.91 -4.44
CA GLN A 167 19.93 11.87 -4.77
C GLN A 167 21.34 12.23 -4.29
N GLY A 168 21.95 11.31 -3.55
CA GLY A 168 23.36 11.35 -3.17
C GLY A 168 24.24 10.65 -4.20
N ARG A 169 25.38 11.25 -4.53
CA ARG A 169 26.34 10.71 -5.49
C ARG A 169 27.68 10.43 -4.84
N TYR A 170 28.27 9.30 -5.21
CA TYR A 170 29.68 9.02 -5.03
C TYR A 170 30.34 9.02 -6.42
N ASN A 171 31.23 9.98 -6.66
CA ASN A 171 31.70 10.33 -8.01
C ASN A 171 30.52 10.58 -8.97
N ARG A 172 30.39 9.75 -10.02
CA ARG A 172 29.32 9.85 -11.02
C ARG A 172 28.14 8.91 -10.73
N LYS A 173 28.30 7.96 -9.79
CA LYS A 173 27.29 6.96 -9.48
C LYS A 173 26.35 7.51 -8.40
N VAL A 174 25.05 7.38 -8.64
CA VAL A 174 24.04 7.63 -7.59
C VAL A 174 24.06 6.44 -6.64
N VAL A 175 24.29 6.70 -5.36
CA VAL A 175 24.41 5.68 -4.31
C VAL A 175 23.29 5.79 -3.28
N GLN A 176 22.64 6.94 -3.19
CA GLN A 176 21.56 7.21 -2.26
C GLN A 176 20.43 7.95 -2.97
N VAL A 177 19.21 7.62 -2.59
CA VAL A 177 17.97 8.25 -3.05
C VAL A 177 17.16 8.57 -1.80
N GLU A 178 16.58 9.76 -1.77
CA GLU A 178 15.69 10.18 -0.71
C GLU A 178 14.41 10.73 -1.32
N ILE A 179 13.28 10.43 -0.71
CA ILE A 179 11.98 11.02 -1.05
C ILE A 179 11.45 11.68 0.20
N HIS A 180 11.28 13.00 0.12
CA HIS A 180 10.87 13.84 1.24
C HIS A 180 9.39 14.18 1.07
N ASN A 181 8.61 14.13 2.15
CA ASN A 181 7.27 14.69 2.19
C ASN A 181 7.32 16.11 2.77
N ASN A 182 7.28 17.11 1.89
CA ASN A 182 7.34 18.53 2.25
C ASN A 182 5.99 19.10 2.69
N TRP A 183 4.93 18.29 2.74
CA TRP A 183 3.62 18.75 3.15
C TRP A 183 3.63 19.24 4.59
N THR A 184 3.11 20.44 4.82
CA THR A 184 2.94 21.01 6.16
C THR A 184 1.50 21.49 6.36
N LEU A 185 0.98 21.28 7.57
CA LEU A 185 -0.39 21.66 7.97
C LEU A 185 -0.73 23.16 7.75
N LYS A 186 0.29 24.02 7.57
CA LYS A 186 0.12 25.48 7.37
C LYS A 186 -0.51 25.88 6.04
N SER A 187 -0.72 24.96 5.11
CA SER A 187 -1.25 25.24 3.77
C SER A 187 -2.78 25.29 3.69
N THR A 188 -3.50 25.08 4.80
CA THR A 188 -4.98 24.96 4.79
C THR A 188 -5.72 26.19 5.33
N GLU A 189 -5.04 27.29 5.68
CA GLU A 189 -5.70 28.50 6.22
C GLU A 189 -6.12 29.54 5.16
N ASP A 190 -5.82 29.32 3.88
CA ASP A 190 -6.29 30.18 2.80
C ASP A 190 -7.25 29.40 1.90
N TYR A 191 -8.57 29.41 2.21
CA TYR A 191 -9.72 29.47 1.29
C TYR A 191 -11.06 29.46 2.04
#